data_AF-A0A6J7GGK3-F1
#
_entry.id   AF-A0A6J7GGK3-F1
#
_cell.length_a   1.000
_cell.length_b   1.000
_cell.length_c   1.000
_cell.angle_alpha   90.00
_cell.angle_beta   90.00
_cell.angle_gamma   90.00
#
_symmetry.space_group_name_H-M   'P 1'
#
loop_
_entity.id
_entity.type
_entity.pdbx_description
1 polymer ?
#
loop_
_entity_poly.entity_id
_entity_poly.type
_entity_poly.pdbx_seq_one_letter_code
_entity_poly.pdbx_strand_id
1 'polypeptide(L)'
;MTQITTTARIAHLIAEGKVTQHRAPYLPAHEGKLPWTPGHSHAVRPIGKPSICRVVVVRWAHVALGDLTPSDMHDTGHRTRLDLARWWLRSQIRRRTDAGKPWTDDEILDTFEARHADRIAWRLDFAVDRSHKPRLLHEDPAQNYTSITAKAAQGEPEGVPAWDIERGVDAARARHTAGVGLVEQQQVDEITTLEGRLARLRQVAPARGIDVSTEIRAIERTIHRAERKLGRVA
;
A
#
# COMPACT_ATOMS: atom_id res chain seq x y z
N MET A 1 6.17 20.18 -12.88
CA MET A 1 6.62 19.68 -11.57
C MET A 1 5.94 18.35 -11.29
N THR A 2 6.69 17.27 -11.15
CA THR A 2 6.10 15.93 -10.93
C THR A 2 5.59 15.80 -9.50
N GLN A 3 4.38 15.28 -9.34
CA GLN A 3 3.70 15.10 -8.06
C GLN A 3 3.40 13.62 -7.81
N ILE A 4 3.45 13.19 -6.55
CA ILE A 4 2.93 11.88 -6.13
C ILE A 4 1.44 12.06 -5.82
N THR A 5 0.57 11.54 -6.70
CA THR A 5 -0.87 11.57 -6.49
C THR A 5 -1.33 10.24 -5.88
N THR A 6 -2.01 10.29 -4.73
CA THR A 6 -2.47 9.09 -4.03
C THR A 6 -3.80 9.34 -3.29
N THR A 7 -4.33 8.34 -2.59
CA THR A 7 -5.53 8.53 -1.76
C THR A 7 -5.25 9.47 -0.60
N ALA A 8 -6.27 10.17 -0.10
CA ALA A 8 -6.12 11.05 1.07
C ALA A 8 -5.49 10.32 2.27
N ARG A 9 -5.92 9.09 2.56
CA ARG A 9 -5.34 8.28 3.64
C ARG A 9 -3.83 8.10 3.48
N ILE A 10 -3.37 7.66 2.31
CA ILE A 10 -1.95 7.39 2.08
C ILE A 10 -1.14 8.69 2.12
N ALA A 11 -1.67 9.78 1.55
CA ALA A 11 -1.00 11.08 1.59
C ALA A 11 -0.75 11.56 3.03
N HIS A 12 -1.72 11.38 3.94
CA HIS A 12 -1.54 11.76 5.36
C HIS A 12 -0.51 10.86 6.05
N LEU A 13 -0.53 9.55 5.79
CA LEU A 13 0.48 8.64 6.34
C LEU A 13 1.89 8.98 5.84
N ILE A 14 2.01 9.45 4.58
CA ILE A 14 3.26 9.98 4.06
C ILE A 14 3.67 11.24 4.84
N ALA A 15 2.77 12.21 5.03
CA ALA A 15 3.06 13.43 5.79
C ALA A 15 3.53 13.15 7.23
N GLU A 16 2.99 12.11 7.86
CA GLU A 16 3.37 11.63 9.19
C GLU A 16 4.69 10.82 9.21
N GLY A 17 5.25 10.49 8.04
CA GLY A 17 6.45 9.65 7.91
C GLY A 17 6.21 8.16 8.16
N LYS A 18 4.95 7.72 8.18
CA LYS A 18 4.55 6.31 8.38
C LYS A 18 4.52 5.50 7.07
N VAL A 19 4.49 6.19 5.94
CA VAL A 19 4.63 5.61 4.60
C VAL A 19 5.86 6.25 3.98
N THR A 20 6.80 5.40 3.58
CA THR A 20 8.14 5.77 3.08
C THR A 20 8.38 5.23 1.68
N GLN A 21 7.46 4.40 1.18
CA GLN A 21 7.55 3.76 -0.13
C GLN A 21 6.29 4.03 -0.96
N HIS A 22 6.47 4.17 -2.27
CA HIS A 22 5.38 4.24 -3.24
C HIS A 22 5.72 3.38 -4.45
N ARG A 23 4.73 2.65 -4.95
CA ARG A 23 4.87 1.88 -6.19
C ARG A 23 4.09 2.56 -7.30
N ALA A 24 4.73 2.80 -8.44
CA ALA A 24 4.11 3.40 -9.61
C ALA A 24 4.22 2.47 -10.83
N PRO A 25 3.23 2.46 -11.73
CA PRO A 25 3.28 1.65 -12.95
C PRO A 25 4.48 2.02 -13.82
N TYR A 26 5.13 1.02 -14.41
CA TYR A 26 6.06 1.26 -15.51
C TYR A 26 5.26 1.60 -16.77
N LEU A 27 5.35 2.85 -17.23
CA LEU A 27 4.72 3.28 -18.49
C LEU A 27 5.78 3.30 -19.59
N PRO A 28 5.63 2.49 -20.67
CA PRO A 28 6.60 2.44 -21.77
C PRO A 28 6.84 3.81 -22.43
N ALA A 29 5.82 4.67 -22.46
CA ALA A 29 5.90 6.03 -22.98
C ALA A 29 6.84 6.96 -22.19
N HIS A 30 7.35 6.52 -21.04
CA HIS A 30 8.36 7.25 -20.28
C HIS A 30 9.80 6.84 -20.59
N GLU A 31 10.05 5.91 -21.54
CA GLU A 31 11.40 5.56 -22.08
C GLU A 31 12.55 5.70 -21.06
N GLY A 32 12.43 5.05 -19.90
CA GLY A 32 13.47 5.05 -18.87
C GLY A 32 13.65 6.35 -18.06
N LYS A 33 12.86 7.40 -18.32
CA LYS A 33 12.83 8.64 -17.54
C LYS A 33 11.77 8.55 -16.44
N LEU A 34 12.24 8.28 -15.22
CA LEU A 34 11.45 8.53 -14.03
C LEU A 34 11.06 10.01 -13.96
N PRO A 35 9.79 10.34 -13.70
CA PRO A 35 9.42 11.72 -13.47
C PRO A 35 9.80 12.14 -12.03
N TRP A 36 10.27 11.21 -11.19
CA TRP A 36 10.72 11.41 -9.80
C TRP A 36 12.22 11.15 -9.68
N THR A 37 13.00 12.23 -9.57
CA THR A 37 14.46 12.16 -9.52
C THR A 37 14.94 12.05 -8.06
N PRO A 38 15.85 11.12 -7.73
CA PRO A 38 16.49 11.09 -6.42
C PRO A 38 17.10 12.45 -6.04
N GLY A 39 17.06 12.76 -4.75
CA GLY A 39 17.53 14.03 -4.19
C GLY A 39 16.61 15.23 -4.45
N HIS A 40 15.55 15.07 -5.26
CA HIS A 40 14.61 16.15 -5.54
C HIS A 40 13.37 16.06 -4.66
N SER A 41 12.84 17.24 -4.32
CA SER A 41 11.63 17.40 -3.52
C SER A 41 10.39 17.39 -4.43
N HIS A 42 9.44 16.53 -4.10
CA HIS A 42 8.21 16.31 -4.85
C HIS A 42 6.99 16.54 -3.95
N ALA A 43 5.96 17.20 -4.51
CA ALA A 43 4.72 17.41 -3.78
C ALA A 43 3.90 16.11 -3.72
N VAL A 44 3.31 15.84 -2.56
CA VAL A 44 2.37 14.73 -2.33
C VAL A 44 0.97 15.30 -2.25
N ARG A 45 0.09 14.74 -3.09
CA ARG A 45 -1.25 15.27 -3.31
C ARG A 45 -2.31 14.18 -3.20
N PRO A 46 -3.33 14.33 -2.35
CA PRO A 46 -4.53 13.51 -2.43
C PRO A 46 -5.26 13.72 -3.76
N ILE A 47 -5.85 12.65 -4.32
CA ILE A 47 -6.69 12.76 -5.52
C ILE A 47 -7.79 13.82 -5.30
N GLY A 48 -7.85 14.81 -6.21
CA GLY A 48 -8.86 15.87 -6.18
C GLY A 48 -8.67 16.96 -5.12
N LYS A 49 -7.55 16.98 -4.38
CA LYS A 49 -7.25 18.00 -3.36
C LYS A 49 -5.89 18.67 -3.59
N PRO A 50 -5.59 19.80 -2.94
CA PRO A 50 -4.25 20.42 -2.92
C PRO A 50 -3.18 19.50 -2.30
N SER A 51 -1.90 19.78 -2.56
CA SER A 51 -0.79 19.06 -1.93
C SER A 51 -0.75 19.32 -0.43
N ILE A 52 -0.43 18.31 0.36
CA ILE A 52 -0.43 18.41 1.83
C ILE A 52 0.96 18.27 2.45
N CYS A 53 1.93 17.74 1.71
CA CYS A 53 3.32 17.66 2.13
C CYS A 53 4.25 17.53 0.93
N ARG A 54 5.55 17.55 1.21
CA ARG A 54 6.61 17.29 0.24
C ARG A 54 7.47 16.13 0.72
N VAL A 55 8.03 15.40 -0.23
CA VAL A 55 8.95 14.29 0.04
C VAL A 55 10.18 14.40 -0.84
N VAL A 56 11.33 14.02 -0.32
CA VAL A 56 12.54 13.83 -1.10
C VAL A 56 12.64 12.37 -1.49
N VAL A 57 12.72 12.09 -2.78
CA VAL A 57 12.97 10.73 -3.27
C VAL A 57 14.42 10.38 -2.95
N VAL A 58 14.62 9.32 -2.19
CA VAL A 58 15.95 8.88 -1.73
C VAL A 58 16.54 7.91 -2.74
N ARG A 59 15.74 6.96 -3.20
CA ARG A 59 16.14 5.95 -4.18
C ARG A 59 14.94 5.45 -4.97
N TRP A 60 15.21 4.82 -6.10
CA TRP A 60 14.22 4.07 -6.85
C TRP A 60 14.79 2.74 -7.34
N ALA A 61 13.91 1.79 -7.63
CA ALA A 61 14.26 0.49 -8.20
C ALA A 61 13.14 -0.02 -9.11
N HIS A 62 13.49 -0.93 -10.03
CA HIS A 62 12.52 -1.77 -10.70
C HIS A 62 12.26 -3.01 -9.85
N VAL A 63 10.99 -3.28 -9.57
CA VAL A 63 10.57 -4.47 -8.82
C VAL A 63 9.36 -5.10 -9.49
N ALA A 64 9.21 -6.41 -9.39
CA ALA A 64 7.95 -7.05 -9.74
C ALA A 64 6.87 -6.55 -8.76
N LEU A 65 5.72 -6.16 -9.29
CA LEU A 65 4.67 -5.54 -8.49
C LEU A 65 4.17 -6.47 -7.37
N GLY A 66 4.04 -7.75 -7.68
CA GLY A 66 3.59 -8.81 -6.77
C GLY A 66 4.69 -9.32 -5.83
N ASP A 67 5.94 -8.89 -6.02
CA ASP A 67 7.03 -9.19 -5.09
C ASP A 67 7.01 -8.17 -3.94
N LEU A 68 6.26 -8.53 -2.89
CA LEU A 68 5.98 -7.68 -1.73
C LEU A 68 6.26 -8.47 -0.46
N THR A 69 7.18 -7.94 0.33
CA THR A 69 7.37 -8.40 1.71
C THR A 69 6.31 -7.76 2.63
N PRO A 70 6.07 -8.30 3.84
CA PRO A 70 5.27 -7.60 4.85
C PRO A 70 5.81 -6.20 5.17
N SER A 71 7.14 -6.01 5.13
CA SER A 71 7.77 -4.69 5.27
C SER A 71 7.34 -3.76 4.13
N ASP A 72 7.38 -4.21 2.88
CA ASP A 72 6.94 -3.40 1.72
C ASP A 72 5.47 -2.96 1.88
N MET A 73 4.63 -3.82 2.43
CA MET A 73 3.21 -3.51 2.67
C MET A 73 3.07 -2.40 3.73
N HIS A 74 3.83 -2.50 4.81
CA HIS A 74 3.91 -1.44 5.82
C HIS A 74 4.41 -0.12 5.23
N ASP A 75 5.55 -0.17 4.54
CA ASP A 75 6.23 1.00 3.97
C ASP A 75 5.39 1.70 2.89
N THR A 76 4.52 0.98 2.20
CA THR A 76 3.56 1.53 1.21
C THR A 76 2.22 1.95 1.83
N GLY A 77 1.97 1.61 3.09
CA GLY A 77 0.74 1.94 3.82
C GLY A 77 -0.45 1.06 3.45
N HIS A 78 -0.22 -0.06 2.77
CA HIS A 78 -1.24 -1.07 2.47
C HIS A 78 -1.20 -2.17 3.54
N ARG A 79 -2.36 -2.60 4.03
CA ARG A 79 -2.40 -3.59 5.12
C ARG A 79 -2.38 -5.01 4.60
N THR A 80 -3.00 -5.20 3.45
CA THR A 80 -3.16 -6.51 2.83
C THR A 80 -2.85 -6.41 1.35
N ARG A 81 -2.49 -7.54 0.75
CA ARG A 81 -2.29 -7.65 -0.69
C ARG A 81 -3.52 -7.20 -1.48
N LEU A 82 -4.72 -7.51 -0.96
CA LEU A 82 -5.99 -7.04 -1.49
C LEU A 82 -6.11 -5.50 -1.47
N ASP A 83 -5.64 -4.82 -0.43
CA ASP A 83 -5.64 -3.35 -0.38
C ASP A 83 -4.75 -2.74 -1.47
N LEU A 84 -3.58 -3.35 -1.71
CA LEU A 84 -2.71 -2.94 -2.80
C LEU A 84 -3.35 -3.22 -4.16
N ALA A 85 -3.90 -4.42 -4.36
CA ALA A 85 -4.57 -4.81 -5.60
C ALA A 85 -5.74 -3.86 -5.93
N ARG A 86 -6.59 -3.56 -4.95
CA ARG A 86 -7.67 -2.57 -5.06
C ARG A 86 -7.14 -1.20 -5.46
N TRP A 87 -6.12 -0.72 -4.77
CA TRP A 87 -5.53 0.58 -5.07
C TRP A 87 -4.92 0.62 -6.47
N TRP A 88 -4.15 -0.41 -6.83
CA TRP A 88 -3.48 -0.54 -8.12
C TRP A 88 -4.49 -0.55 -9.26
N LEU A 89 -5.49 -1.42 -9.20
CA LEU A 89 -6.53 -1.52 -10.21
C LEU A 89 -7.32 -0.21 -10.35
N ARG A 90 -7.66 0.46 -9.25
CA ARG A 90 -8.29 1.80 -9.32
C ARG A 90 -7.39 2.86 -9.97
N SER A 91 -6.08 2.77 -9.79
CA SER A 91 -5.11 3.70 -10.37
C SER A 91 -4.88 3.48 -11.87
N GLN A 92 -4.97 2.22 -12.33
CA GLN A 92 -4.73 1.82 -13.72
C GLN A 92 -5.98 1.85 -14.59
N ILE A 93 -7.16 1.60 -14.00
CA ILE A 93 -8.43 1.61 -14.71
C ILE A 93 -8.88 3.08 -14.83
N ARG A 94 -8.21 3.83 -15.72
CA ARG A 94 -8.81 5.02 -16.31
C ARG A 94 -9.97 4.53 -17.18
N ARG A 95 -11.19 4.69 -16.67
CA ARG A 95 -12.45 4.43 -17.37
C ARG A 95 -12.63 2.95 -17.74
N ARG A 96 -13.43 2.24 -16.95
CA ARG A 96 -14.25 1.17 -17.52
C ARG A 96 -15.71 1.44 -17.20
N THR A 97 -16.46 1.65 -18.26
CA THR A 97 -17.91 1.86 -18.38
C THR A 97 -18.66 0.52 -18.47
N ASP A 98 -18.10 -0.54 -17.89
CA ASP A 98 -18.69 -1.87 -18.05
C ASP A 98 -19.55 -2.18 -16.82
N ALA A 99 -20.80 -1.71 -16.92
CA ALA A 99 -21.99 -2.25 -16.29
C ALA A 99 -21.94 -2.50 -14.77
N GLY A 100 -21.74 -1.46 -13.96
CA GLY A 100 -22.34 -1.29 -12.62
C GLY A 100 -22.07 -2.32 -11.50
N LYS A 101 -21.44 -3.47 -11.77
CA LYS A 101 -21.20 -4.52 -10.79
C LYS A 101 -19.86 -4.26 -10.07
N PRO A 102 -19.86 -4.11 -8.74
CA PRO A 102 -18.63 -4.10 -7.96
C PRO A 102 -17.93 -5.46 -8.10
N TRP A 103 -16.61 -5.44 -8.24
CA TRP A 103 -15.83 -6.68 -8.21
C TRP A 103 -15.83 -7.27 -6.81
N THR A 104 -15.86 -8.61 -6.74
CA THR A 104 -15.59 -9.33 -5.50
C THR A 104 -14.10 -9.26 -5.16
N ASP A 105 -13.76 -9.58 -3.90
CA ASP A 105 -12.37 -9.55 -3.44
C ASP A 105 -11.51 -10.58 -4.16
N ASP A 106 -12.08 -11.76 -4.47
CA ASP A 106 -11.43 -12.80 -5.27
C ASP A 106 -11.22 -12.34 -6.71
N GLU A 107 -12.22 -11.73 -7.35
CA GLU A 107 -12.09 -11.19 -8.72
C GLU A 107 -10.97 -10.13 -8.81
N ILE A 108 -10.81 -9.31 -7.76
CA ILE A 108 -9.75 -8.31 -7.65
C ILE A 108 -8.38 -8.97 -7.54
N LEU A 109 -8.24 -9.95 -6.65
CA LEU A 109 -6.97 -10.65 -6.43
C LEU A 109 -6.58 -11.46 -7.67
N ASP A 110 -7.49 -12.25 -8.23
CA ASP A 110 -7.25 -13.06 -9.43
C ASP A 110 -6.82 -12.18 -10.60
N THR A 111 -7.50 -11.06 -10.82
CA THR A 111 -7.13 -10.12 -11.87
C THR A 111 -5.76 -9.51 -11.62
N PHE A 112 -5.46 -9.14 -10.37
CA PHE A 112 -4.17 -8.58 -10.00
C PHE A 112 -3.04 -9.60 -10.21
N GLU A 113 -3.19 -10.84 -9.74
CA GLU A 113 -2.19 -11.90 -9.93
C GLU A 113 -1.98 -12.19 -11.41
N ALA A 114 -3.07 -12.47 -12.14
CA ALA A 114 -2.98 -12.90 -13.54
C ALA A 114 -2.44 -11.82 -14.48
N ARG A 115 -2.65 -10.53 -14.17
CA ARG A 115 -2.35 -9.44 -15.12
C ARG A 115 -1.26 -8.49 -14.65
N HIS A 116 -1.00 -8.40 -13.36
CA HIS A 116 -0.19 -7.31 -12.79
C HIS A 116 0.93 -7.77 -11.88
N ALA A 117 0.81 -8.90 -11.15
CA ALA A 117 1.81 -9.30 -10.17
C ALA A 117 3.23 -9.45 -10.76
N ASP A 118 3.36 -10.03 -11.95
CA ASP A 118 4.66 -10.21 -12.59
C ASP A 118 5.14 -8.99 -13.41
N ARG A 119 4.34 -7.91 -13.46
CA ARG A 119 4.73 -6.70 -14.17
C ARG A 119 5.72 -5.88 -13.36
N ILE A 120 6.67 -5.27 -14.07
CA ILE A 120 7.63 -4.34 -13.48
C ILE A 120 6.90 -3.06 -13.06
N ALA A 121 7.15 -2.65 -11.82
CA ALA A 121 6.75 -1.38 -11.25
C ALA A 121 7.97 -0.61 -10.76
N TRP A 122 7.87 0.72 -10.75
CA TRP A 122 8.81 1.57 -10.05
C TRP A 122 8.54 1.48 -8.56
N ARG A 123 9.53 1.11 -7.76
CA ARG A 123 9.56 1.36 -6.32
C ARG A 123 10.27 2.68 -6.08
N LEU A 124 9.61 3.60 -5.40
CA LEU A 124 10.16 4.87 -4.95
C LEU A 124 10.25 4.83 -3.44
N ASP A 125 11.44 5.03 -2.91
CA ASP A 125 11.62 5.20 -1.47
C ASP A 125 11.94 6.67 -1.20
N PHE A 126 11.25 7.25 -0.24
CA PHE A 126 11.30 8.68 0.03
C PHE A 126 11.25 8.98 1.52
N ALA A 127 11.75 10.16 1.87
CA ALA A 127 11.63 10.73 3.20
C ALA A 127 10.78 12.00 3.15
N VAL A 128 10.06 12.30 4.22
CA VAL A 128 9.34 13.57 4.34
C VAL A 128 10.34 14.72 4.28
N ASP A 129 10.13 15.62 3.33
CA ASP A 129 10.93 16.83 3.20
C ASP A 129 10.53 17.82 4.28
N ARG A 130 11.28 17.82 5.39
CA ARG A 130 11.08 18.78 6.50
C ARG A 130 11.85 20.08 6.29
N SER A 131 12.65 20.19 5.23
CA SER A 131 13.40 21.42 4.93
C SER A 131 12.48 22.50 4.37
N HIS A 132 11.42 22.10 3.67
CA HIS A 132 10.42 22.98 3.10
C HIS A 132 9.20 23.07 4.01
N LYS A 133 9.27 23.95 5.01
CA LYS A 133 8.11 24.23 5.87
C LYS A 133 7.04 24.98 5.05
N PRO A 134 5.79 24.49 4.93
CA PRO A 134 4.73 25.26 4.29
C PRO A 134 4.56 26.58 5.02
N ARG A 135 4.35 27.66 4.27
CA ARG A 135 4.20 29.00 4.81
C ARG A 135 2.71 29.34 4.77
N LEU A 136 1.97 28.79 5.73
CA LEU A 136 0.53 28.95 5.89
C LEU A 136 0.24 30.27 6.59
N LEU A 137 -0.85 30.95 6.27
CA LEU A 137 -1.31 32.08 7.10
C LEU A 137 -1.68 31.55 8.49
N HIS A 138 -1.20 32.21 9.54
CA HIS A 138 -1.51 31.82 10.92
C HIS A 138 -2.92 32.32 11.29
N GLU A 139 -3.65 31.58 12.14
CA GLU A 139 -5.00 31.94 12.59
C GLU A 139 -5.04 33.23 13.44
N ASP A 140 -4.05 33.41 14.32
CA ASP A 140 -3.74 34.67 15.01
C ASP A 140 -3.13 35.70 14.03
N PRO A 141 -3.82 36.84 13.76
CA PRO A 141 -3.32 37.89 12.87
C PRO A 141 -2.04 38.57 13.34
N ALA A 142 -1.70 38.48 14.62
CA ALA A 142 -0.43 39.00 15.14
C ALA A 142 0.78 38.14 14.73
N GLN A 143 0.53 36.91 14.25
CA GLN A 143 1.55 36.01 13.74
C GLN A 143 1.43 35.94 12.21
N ASN A 144 2.50 36.27 11.49
CA ASN A 144 2.42 36.36 10.02
C ASN A 144 2.13 35.01 9.35
N TYR A 145 2.98 34.01 9.61
CA TYR A 145 2.89 32.70 8.96
C TYR A 145 3.23 31.58 9.93
N THR A 146 2.65 30.42 9.69
CA THR A 146 2.89 29.19 10.44
C THR A 146 3.24 28.05 9.49
N SER A 147 3.99 27.09 10.00
CA SER A 147 4.14 25.78 9.36
C SER A 147 3.34 24.69 10.05
N ILE A 148 2.57 25.05 11.07
CA ILE A 148 1.75 24.14 11.87
C ILE A 148 0.33 24.22 11.34
N THR A 149 -0.10 23.14 10.68
CA THR A 149 -1.41 23.06 10.02
C THR A 149 -2.58 23.33 10.96
N ALA A 150 -2.47 22.91 12.23
CA ALA A 150 -3.49 23.16 13.26
C ALA A 150 -3.60 24.62 13.71
N LYS A 151 -2.62 25.46 13.39
CA LYS A 151 -2.62 26.91 13.69
C LYS A 151 -2.86 27.75 12.44
N ALA A 152 -3.17 27.11 11.31
CA ALA A 152 -3.41 27.80 10.06
C ALA A 152 -4.78 28.49 10.09
N ALA A 153 -4.88 29.66 9.47
CA ALA A 153 -6.13 30.39 9.35
C ALA A 153 -7.20 29.54 8.64
N GLN A 154 -8.45 29.70 9.07
CA GLN A 154 -9.57 29.00 8.49
C GLN A 154 -9.75 29.41 7.01
N GLY A 155 -9.78 28.43 6.12
CA GLY A 155 -9.88 28.67 4.67
C GLY A 155 -8.55 28.67 3.93
N GLU A 156 -7.42 28.49 4.63
CA GLU A 156 -6.13 28.27 3.99
C GLU A 156 -6.17 27.04 3.07
N PRO A 157 -5.85 27.15 1.77
CA PRO A 157 -5.98 26.05 0.80
C PRO A 157 -5.14 24.82 1.16
N GLU A 158 -4.05 25.02 1.89
CA GLU A 158 -3.12 23.98 2.36
C GLU A 158 -3.30 23.66 3.87
N GLY A 159 -4.22 24.36 4.55
CA GLY A 159 -4.57 24.14 5.95
C GLY A 159 -5.56 22.98 6.11
N VAL A 160 -5.20 21.97 6.89
CA VAL A 160 -6.08 20.87 7.31
C VAL A 160 -6.71 21.22 8.66
N PRO A 161 -8.05 21.21 8.78
CA PRO A 161 -8.73 21.49 10.04
C PRO A 161 -8.36 20.48 11.15
N ALA A 162 -8.25 20.95 12.40
CA ALA A 162 -7.88 20.11 13.54
C ALA A 162 -8.78 18.87 13.72
N TRP A 163 -10.09 19.00 13.46
CA TRP A 163 -11.05 17.90 13.57
C TRP A 163 -10.85 16.79 12.53
N ASP A 164 -10.24 17.08 11.38
CA ASP A 164 -9.88 16.08 10.36
C ASP A 164 -8.62 15.31 10.77
N ILE A 165 -7.69 15.98 11.46
CA ILE A 165 -6.45 15.39 12.00
C ILE A 165 -6.80 14.39 13.12
N GLU A 166 -7.58 14.82 14.10
CA GLU A 166 -7.99 13.97 15.24
C GLU A 166 -8.77 12.73 14.78
N ARG A 167 -9.74 12.91 13.87
CA ARG A 167 -10.52 11.81 13.29
C ARG A 167 -9.64 10.81 12.54
N GLY A 168 -8.59 11.28 11.86
CA GLY A 168 -7.61 10.44 11.18
C GLY A 168 -6.76 9.61 12.15
N VAL A 169 -6.28 10.24 13.23
CA VAL A 169 -5.43 9.63 14.26
C VAL A 169 -6.20 8.59 15.08
N ASP A 170 -7.43 8.90 15.51
CA ASP A 170 -8.23 7.99 16.32
C ASP A 170 -8.69 6.78 15.51
N ALA A 171 -9.09 7.00 14.25
CA ALA A 171 -9.39 5.91 13.33
C ALA A 171 -8.16 5.04 13.04
N ALA A 172 -6.96 5.62 13.00
CA ALA A 172 -5.71 4.87 12.80
C ALA A 172 -5.33 4.06 14.05
N ARG A 173 -5.45 4.64 15.26
CA ARG A 173 -5.19 3.98 16.54
C ARG A 173 -6.16 2.82 16.79
N ALA A 174 -7.46 3.03 16.62
CA ALA A 174 -8.47 1.98 16.78
C ALA A 174 -8.22 0.77 15.87
N ARG A 175 -7.73 1.02 14.64
CA ARG A 175 -7.39 -0.04 13.69
C ARG A 175 -6.03 -0.71 13.97
N HIS A 176 -5.12 -0.04 14.66
CA HIS A 176 -3.82 -0.59 15.05
C HIS A 176 -3.97 -1.53 16.25
N THR A 177 -4.71 -1.12 17.28
CA THR A 177 -4.95 -1.94 18.47
C THR A 177 -5.71 -3.24 18.16
N ALA A 178 -6.57 -3.24 17.13
CA ALA A 178 -7.29 -4.44 16.67
C ALA A 178 -6.46 -5.37 15.77
N GLY A 179 -5.35 -4.91 15.18
CA GLY A 179 -4.69 -5.62 14.07
C GLY A 179 -3.41 -6.38 14.43
N VAL A 180 -2.71 -5.98 15.49
CA VAL A 180 -1.32 -6.45 15.73
C VAL A 180 -1.23 -7.91 16.18
N GLY A 181 -2.24 -8.45 16.88
CA GLY A 181 -2.27 -9.87 17.25
C GLY A 181 -3.03 -10.77 16.25
N LEU A 182 -3.98 -10.21 15.51
CA LEU A 182 -4.88 -10.96 14.62
C LEU A 182 -4.17 -11.46 13.36
N VAL A 183 -3.19 -10.72 12.83
CA VAL A 183 -2.51 -11.06 11.58
C VAL A 183 -1.56 -12.24 11.74
N GLU A 184 -0.82 -12.30 12.85
CA GLU A 184 0.06 -13.44 13.15
C GLU A 184 -0.76 -14.69 13.49
N GLN A 185 -1.83 -14.54 14.28
CA GLN A 185 -2.76 -15.63 14.59
C GLN A 185 -3.42 -16.20 13.33
N GLN A 186 -3.91 -15.33 12.42
CA GLN A 186 -4.51 -15.75 11.14
C GLN A 186 -3.53 -16.54 10.26
N GLN A 187 -2.24 -16.16 10.24
CA GLN A 187 -1.24 -16.90 9.47
C GLN A 187 -0.92 -18.27 10.07
N VAL A 188 -0.94 -18.39 11.40
CA VAL A 188 -0.79 -19.68 12.08
C VAL A 188 -1.99 -20.58 11.82
N ASP A 189 -3.21 -20.04 11.88
CA ASP A 189 -4.46 -20.78 11.61
C ASP A 189 -4.54 -21.24 10.14
N GLU A 190 -4.09 -20.41 9.20
CA GLU A 190 -4.03 -20.74 7.77
C GLU A 190 -3.04 -21.87 7.49
N ILE A 191 -1.83 -21.82 8.06
CA ILE A 191 -0.84 -22.92 7.94
C ILE A 191 -1.44 -24.21 8.50
N THR A 192 -2.02 -24.16 9.70
CA THR A 192 -2.62 -25.33 10.36
C THR A 192 -3.73 -25.95 9.50
N THR A 193 -4.56 -25.12 8.87
CA THR A 193 -5.64 -25.57 7.99
C THR A 193 -5.11 -26.23 6.72
N LEU A 194 -4.09 -25.63 6.10
CA LEU A 194 -3.45 -26.16 4.89
C LEU A 194 -2.72 -27.47 5.16
N GLU A 195 -2.03 -27.60 6.31
CA GLU A 195 -1.41 -28.85 6.77
C GLU A 195 -2.45 -29.95 6.98
N GLY A 196 -3.58 -29.63 7.62
CA GLY A 196 -4.69 -30.56 7.80
C GLY A 196 -5.28 -31.05 6.47
N ARG A 197 -5.40 -30.15 5.47
CA ARG A 197 -5.85 -30.52 4.12
C ARG A 197 -4.82 -31.39 3.40
N LEU A 198 -3.54 -31.06 3.51
CA LEU A 198 -2.44 -31.84 2.94
C LEU A 198 -2.41 -33.27 3.50
N ALA A 199 -2.56 -33.42 4.81
CA ALA A 199 -2.61 -34.72 5.48
C ALA A 199 -3.78 -35.58 4.96
N ARG A 200 -4.99 -35.00 4.85
CA ARG A 200 -6.15 -35.70 4.29
C ARG A 200 -5.95 -36.11 2.84
N LEU A 201 -5.42 -35.23 1.99
CA LEU A 201 -5.17 -35.53 0.58
C LEU A 201 -4.17 -36.68 0.43
N ARG A 202 -3.08 -36.67 1.21
CA ARG A 202 -2.08 -37.75 1.22
C ARG A 202 -2.63 -39.09 1.69
N GLN A 203 -3.64 -39.09 2.57
CA GLN A 203 -4.22 -40.31 3.12
C GLN A 203 -5.34 -40.90 2.23
N VAL A 204 -6.18 -40.04 1.66
CA VAL A 204 -7.40 -40.46 0.94
C VAL A 204 -7.16 -40.70 -0.56
N ALA A 205 -6.26 -39.95 -1.18
CA ALA A 205 -6.01 -40.04 -2.62
C ALA A 205 -5.45 -41.42 -3.06
N PRO A 206 -4.50 -42.06 -2.34
CA PRO A 206 -4.02 -43.39 -2.69
C PRO A 206 -5.13 -44.46 -2.61
N ALA A 207 -6.02 -44.35 -1.60
CA ALA A 207 -7.11 -45.29 -1.40
C ALA A 207 -8.22 -45.19 -2.46
N ARG A 208 -8.29 -44.07 -3.19
CA ARG A 208 -9.28 -43.81 -4.25
C ARG A 208 -8.70 -43.84 -5.66
N GLY A 209 -7.39 -44.03 -5.80
CA GLY A 209 -6.70 -44.00 -7.10
C GLY A 209 -6.77 -42.65 -7.82
N ILE A 210 -6.93 -41.54 -7.08
CA ILE A 210 -7.04 -40.20 -7.64
C ILE A 210 -5.66 -39.54 -7.62
N ASP A 211 -5.17 -39.05 -8.76
CA ASP A 211 -3.95 -38.24 -8.80
C ASP A 211 -4.20 -36.83 -8.28
N VAL A 212 -3.58 -36.49 -7.16
CA VAL A 212 -3.65 -35.18 -6.49
C VAL A 212 -2.29 -34.48 -6.44
N SER A 213 -1.31 -34.95 -7.22
CA SER A 213 0.09 -34.48 -7.16
C SER A 213 0.24 -32.98 -7.39
N THR A 214 -0.56 -32.41 -8.30
CA THR A 214 -0.55 -30.98 -8.62
C THR A 214 -1.12 -30.14 -7.47
N GLU A 215 -2.17 -30.64 -6.81
CA GLU A 215 -2.82 -29.98 -5.68
C GLU A 215 -1.94 -30.03 -4.43
N ILE A 216 -1.30 -31.17 -4.16
CA ILE A 216 -0.29 -31.33 -3.10
C ILE A 216 0.85 -30.31 -3.29
N ARG A 217 1.44 -30.24 -4.48
CA ARG A 217 2.52 -29.27 -4.77
C ARG A 217 2.07 -27.81 -4.68
N ALA A 218 0.79 -27.52 -4.94
CA ALA A 218 0.25 -26.17 -4.78
C ALA A 218 0.15 -25.83 -3.28
N ILE A 219 -0.41 -26.72 -2.48
CA ILE A 219 -0.57 -26.54 -1.02
C ILE A 219 0.80 -26.44 -0.33
N GLU A 220 1.76 -27.31 -0.67
CA GLU A 220 3.12 -27.28 -0.12
C GLU A 220 3.85 -25.96 -0.43
N ARG A 221 3.71 -25.45 -1.66
CA ARG A 221 4.29 -24.15 -2.03
C ARG A 221 3.65 -23.00 -1.25
N THR A 222 2.35 -23.08 -0.97
CA THR A 222 1.64 -22.08 -0.18
C THR A 222 2.07 -22.11 1.29
N ILE A 223 2.14 -23.30 1.90
CA ILE A 223 2.64 -23.48 3.28
C ILE A 223 4.08 -22.97 3.38
N HIS A 224 4.98 -23.43 2.51
CA HIS A 224 6.38 -23.04 2.55
C HIS A 224 6.60 -21.52 2.33
N ARG A 225 5.71 -20.87 1.55
CA ARG A 225 5.69 -19.40 1.44
C ARG A 225 5.19 -18.74 2.71
N ALA A 226 4.20 -19.31 3.40
CA ALA A 226 3.69 -18.78 4.67
C ALA A 226 4.70 -18.95 5.81
N GLU A 227 5.38 -20.10 5.90
CA GLU A 227 6.39 -20.38 6.92
C GLU A 227 7.65 -19.51 6.78
N ARG A 228 8.12 -19.26 5.55
CA ARG A 228 9.20 -18.29 5.30
C ARG A 228 8.80 -16.87 5.71
N LYS A 229 7.53 -16.48 5.55
CA LYS A 229 7.02 -15.16 5.97
C LYS A 229 6.98 -15.01 7.50
N LEU A 230 6.75 -16.10 8.23
CA LEU A 230 6.80 -16.16 9.69
C LEU A 230 8.22 -16.36 10.25
N GLY A 231 9.25 -16.46 9.39
CA GLY A 231 10.63 -16.72 9.81
C GLY A 231 10.86 -18.12 10.41
N ARG A 232 9.96 -19.09 10.13
CA ARG A 232 10.03 -20.45 10.67
C ARG A 232 10.93 -21.39 9.85
N VAL A 233 11.29 -21.00 8.63
CA VAL A 233 12.15 -21.78 7.72
C VAL A 233 13.15 -20.83 7.04
N ALA A 234 14.43 -21.23 6.99
CA ALA A 234 15.54 -20.46 6.43
C ALA A 234 15.61 -20.51 4.90
#